data_AF-A0A2E0JDY4-F1
#
_entry.id   AF-A0A2E0JDY4-F1
#
_cell.length_a   1.000
_cell.length_b   1.000
_cell.length_c   1.000
_cell.angle_alpha   90.00
_cell.angle_beta   90.00
_cell.angle_gamma   90.00
#
_symmetry.space_group_name_H-M   'P 1'
#
loop_
_entity.id
_entity.type
_entity.pdbx_description
1 polymer ?
#
loop_
_entity_poly.entity_id
_entity_poly.type
_entity_poly.pdbx_seq_one_letter_code
_entity_poly.pdbx_strand_id
1 'polypeptide(L)' 'PVKAMTREERIEHIWSATEDRYRSYAGAGFRPENRGQRTIIVYGRHGSSFALLDHLTDVQISEKLPVHLRHLPLAEAA' A
#
# COMPACT_ATOMS: atom_id res chain seq x y z
N PRO A 1 -20.60 -7.77 -14.71
CA PRO A 1 -20.11 -6.53 -14.08
C PRO A 1 -18.75 -6.74 -13.41
N VAL A 2 -17.71 -6.01 -13.82
CA VAL A 2 -16.42 -6.01 -13.11
C VAL A 2 -16.64 -5.34 -11.75
N LYS A 3 -16.34 -6.03 -10.66
CA LYS A 3 -16.49 -5.48 -9.31
C LYS A 3 -15.41 -4.40 -9.12
N ALA A 4 -15.83 -3.16 -8.93
CA ALA A 4 -14.93 -2.08 -8.54
C ALA A 4 -14.38 -2.37 -7.13
N MET A 5 -13.13 -1.99 -6.88
CA MET A 5 -12.44 -2.27 -5.62
C MET A 5 -12.11 -0.95 -4.91
N THR A 6 -12.44 -0.84 -3.63
CA THR A 6 -12.19 0.37 -2.85
C THR A 6 -10.70 0.58 -2.60
N ARG A 7 -10.32 1.78 -2.15
CA ARG A 7 -8.93 2.08 -1.80
C ARG A 7 -8.45 1.21 -0.64
N GLU A 8 -9.30 1.01 0.37
CA GLU A 8 -9.01 0.21 1.56
C GLU A 8 -8.80 -1.26 1.18
N GLU A 9 -9.67 -1.83 0.34
CA GLU A 9 -9.52 -3.20 -0.16
C GLU A 9 -8.18 -3.36 -0.90
N ARG A 10 -7.78 -2.37 -1.70
CA ARG A 10 -6.47 -2.38 -2.39
C ARG A 10 -5.30 -2.37 -1.41
N ILE A 11 -5.38 -1.53 -0.38
CA ILE A 11 -4.38 -1.48 0.68
C ILE A 11 -4.28 -2.82 1.41
N GLU A 12 -5.42 -3.46 1.73
CA GLU A 12 -5.44 -4.79 2.35
C GLU A 12 -4.80 -5.85 1.44
N HIS A 13 -5.08 -5.82 0.15
CA HIS A 13 -4.45 -6.73 -0.81
C HIS A 13 -2.93 -6.53 -0.87
N ILE A 14 -2.44 -5.30 -0.90
CA ILE A 14 -1.01 -5.00 -0.87
C ILE A 14 -0.40 -5.53 0.44
N TRP A 15 -1.01 -5.24 1.58
CA TRP A 15 -0.53 -5.70 2.88
C TRP A 15 -0.47 -7.22 2.94
N SER A 16 -1.57 -7.90 2.61
CA SER A 16 -1.70 -9.37 2.65
C SER A 16 -0.72 -10.08 1.70
N ALA A 17 -0.51 -9.54 0.50
CA ALA A 17 0.38 -10.12 -0.51
C ALA A 17 1.87 -9.78 -0.29
N THR A 18 2.19 -8.79 0.55
CA THR A 18 3.58 -8.44 0.89
C THR A 18 4.09 -9.41 1.95
N GLU A 19 5.26 -10.01 1.71
CA GLU A 19 5.89 -10.92 2.68
C GLU A 19 6.32 -10.19 3.95
N ASP A 20 6.30 -10.90 5.08
CA ASP A 20 6.53 -10.33 6.42
C ASP A 20 7.85 -9.56 6.54
N ARG A 21 8.91 -10.00 5.85
CA ARG A 21 10.19 -9.27 5.84
C ARG A 21 10.15 -7.91 5.14
N TYR A 22 9.13 -7.64 4.32
CA TYR A 22 8.99 -6.38 3.57
C TYR A 22 7.85 -5.50 4.08
N ARG A 23 7.10 -5.94 5.09
CA ARG A 23 6.03 -5.17 5.71
C ARG A 23 6.28 -5.02 7.20
N SER A 24 5.89 -3.89 7.78
CA SER A 24 6.09 -3.64 9.20
C SER A 24 5.15 -2.56 9.70
N TYR A 25 5.22 -2.25 10.99
CA TYR A 25 4.57 -1.10 11.60
C TYR A 25 5.56 0.03 11.82
N ALA A 26 5.13 1.27 11.60
CA ALA A 26 5.93 2.47 11.77
C ALA A 26 6.37 2.63 13.24
N GLY A 27 7.68 2.55 13.48
CA GLY A 27 8.29 2.65 14.81
C GLY A 27 8.82 4.05 15.16
N ALA A 28 9.80 4.11 16.05
CA ALA A 28 10.31 5.36 16.61
C ALA A 28 10.91 6.34 15.58
N GLY A 29 11.38 5.83 14.43
CA GLY A 29 11.94 6.64 13.33
C GLY A 29 10.90 7.41 12.49
N PHE A 30 9.61 7.16 12.70
CA PHE A 30 8.53 7.92 12.06
C PHE A 30 8.05 9.07 12.95
N ARG A 31 7.43 10.07 12.33
CA ARG A 31 6.70 11.13 13.04
C ARG A 31 5.73 10.48 14.04
N PRO A 32 5.54 11.05 15.25
CA PRO A 32 4.66 10.46 16.27
C PRO A 32 3.26 10.12 15.76
N GLU A 33 2.70 10.96 14.87
CA GLU A 33 1.39 10.82 14.23
C GLU A 33 1.25 9.56 13.37
N ASN A 34 2.37 9.07 12.83
CA ASN A 34 2.39 7.93 11.92
C ASN A 34 2.79 6.63 12.60
N ARG A 35 3.13 6.66 13.89
CA ARG A 35 3.56 5.45 14.62
C ARG A 35 2.41 4.44 14.70
N GLY A 36 2.74 3.17 14.57
CA GLY A 36 1.75 2.09 14.55
C GLY A 36 0.97 1.94 13.23
N GLN A 37 1.16 2.85 12.26
CA GLN A 37 0.60 2.66 10.91
C GLN A 37 1.38 1.59 10.14
N ARG A 38 0.72 0.97 9.16
CA ARG A 38 1.33 -0.07 8.32
C ARG A 38 2.29 0.53 7.31
N THR A 39 3.41 -0.14 7.12
CA THR A 39 4.49 0.26 6.21
C THR A 39 4.92 -0.90 5.32
N ILE A 40 5.39 -0.58 4.12
CA ILE A 40 6.08 -1.51 3.22
C ILE A 40 7.45 -0.95 2.82
N ILE A 41 8.39 -1.85 2.53
CA ILE A 41 9.65 -1.49 1.89
C ILE A 41 9.40 -1.29 0.39
N VAL A 42 9.74 -0.11 -0.12
CA VAL A 42 9.71 0.21 -1.55
C VAL A 42 11.12 0.39 -2.07
N TYR A 43 11.38 -0.18 -3.25
CA TYR A 43 12.65 0.00 -3.95
C TYR A 43 12.48 1.07 -5.04
N GLY A 44 13.34 2.07 -5.00
CA GLY A 44 13.42 3.12 -6.00
C GLY A 44 14.84 3.25 -6.56
N ARG A 45 15.04 4.29 -7.38
CA ARG A 45 16.33 4.55 -8.05
C ARG A 45 17.50 4.74 -7.07
N HIS A 46 17.23 5.23 -5.87
CA HIS A 46 18.25 5.57 -4.86
C HIS A 46 18.31 4.57 -3.70
N GLY A 47 17.77 3.36 -3.87
CA GLY A 47 17.75 2.31 -2.85
C GLY A 47 16.36 2.01 -2.30
N SER A 48 16.33 1.40 -1.12
CA SER A 48 15.08 1.03 -0.42
C SER A 48 14.67 2.10 0.59
N SER A 49 13.38 2.42 0.65
CA SER A 49 12.78 3.27 1.68
C SER A 49 11.51 2.63 2.22
N PHE A 50 11.03 3.12 3.36
CA PHE A 50 9.72 2.74 3.89
C PHE A 50 8.65 3.69 3.37
N ALA A 51 7.51 3.14 2.96
CA ALA A 51 6.31 3.89 2.62
C ALA A 51 5.16 3.50 3.57
N LEU A 52 4.41 4.49 4.03
CA LEU A 52 3.17 4.28 4.78
C LEU A 52 2.08 3.86 3.80
N LEU A 53 1.42 2.73 4.05
CA LEU A 53 0.38 2.18 3.17
C LEU A 53 -0.78 3.15 2.98
N ASP A 54 -1.23 3.77 4.07
CA ASP A 54 -2.37 4.69 4.04
C ASP A 54 -2.04 6.01 3.33
N HIS A 55 -0.76 6.31 3.10
CA HIS A 55 -0.30 7.53 2.40
C HIS A 55 0.08 7.27 0.93
N LEU A 56 -0.06 6.03 0.44
CA LEU A 56 0.18 5.72 -0.97
C LEU A 56 -0.87 6.43 -1.85
N THR A 57 -0.41 7.01 -2.96
CA THR A 57 -1.32 7.56 -3.98
C THR A 57 -2.00 6.42 -4.75
N ASP A 58 -3.11 6.70 -5.44
CA ASP A 58 -3.82 5.68 -6.22
C ASP A 58 -2.95 5.06 -7.32
N VAL A 59 -2.03 5.84 -7.88
CA VAL A 59 -1.02 5.37 -8.84
C VAL A 59 -0.08 4.38 -8.18
N GLN A 60 0.47 4.73 -7.01
CA GLN A 60 1.37 3.84 -6.26
C GLN A 60 0.64 2.56 -5.80
N ILE A 61 -0.60 2.68 -5.34
CA ILE A 61 -1.44 1.53 -4.99
C ILE A 61 -1.59 0.62 -6.21
N SER A 62 -1.92 1.17 -7.37
CA SER A 62 -2.08 0.41 -8.61
C SER A 62 -0.79 -0.29 -9.04
N GLU A 63 0.37 0.31 -8.85
CA GLU A 63 1.67 -0.33 -9.14
C GLU A 63 2.01 -1.47 -8.17
N LYS A 64 1.61 -1.34 -6.90
CA LYS A 64 1.92 -2.34 -5.85
C LYS A 64 0.88 -3.46 -5.76
N LEU A 65 -0.30 -3.30 -6.35
CA LEU A 65 -1.30 -4.35 -6.41
C LEU A 65 -0.80 -5.58 -7.17
N PRO A 66 -1.26 -6.79 -6.78
CA PRO A 66 -1.13 -7.99 -7.59
C PRO A 66 -1.57 -7.73 -9.03
N VAL A 67 -0.83 -8.26 -10.01
CA VAL A 67 -0.97 -7.91 -11.43
C VAL A 67 -2.41 -8.02 -11.96
N HIS A 68 -3.17 -9.03 -11.52
CA HIS A 68 -4.55 -9.27 -11.94
C HIS A 68 -5.57 -8.28 -11.35
N LEU A 69 -5.18 -7.48 -10.35
CA LEU A 69 -6.03 -6.46 -9.71
C LEU A 69 -5.73 -5.03 -10.19
N ARG A 70 -4.60 -4.79 -10.86
CA ARG A 70 -4.14 -3.43 -11.24
C ARG A 70 -5.09 -2.69 -12.18
N HIS A 71 -5.83 -3.44 -12.99
CA HIS A 71 -6.74 -2.88 -14.01
C HIS A 71 -8.18 -2.77 -13.53
N LEU A 72 -8.46 -3.17 -12.28
CA LEU A 72 -9.80 -2.99 -11.75
C LEU A 72 -10.07 -1.50 -11.55
N PRO A 73 -11.29 -1.02 -11.87
CA PRO A 73 -11.68 0.35 -11.59
C PRO A 73 -11.68 0.60 -10.07
N LEU A 74 -11.30 1.81 -9.67
CA LEU A 74 -11.42 2.26 -8.28
C LEU A 74 -12.90 2.49 -8.02
N ALA A 75 -13.44 1.91 -6.95
CA ALA A 75 -14.75 2.29 -6.47
C ALA A 75 -14.61 3.69 -5.86
N GLU A 76 -15.31 4.69 -6.42
CA GLU A 76 -15.48 5.96 -5.73
C GLU A 76 -16.18 5.67 -4.39
N ALA A 77 -15.57 6.09 -3.28
CA ALA A 77 -16.20 5.95 -1.97
C ALA A 77 -17.51 6.73 -1.98
N ALA A 78 -18.62 6.03 -1.71
CA ALA A 78 -19.97 6.60 -1.67
C ALA A 78 -20.25 7.36 -0.36
#